data_AF-A0A8S2TA74-F1
#
_entry.id   AF-A0A8S2TA74-F1
#
_cell.length_a   1.000
_cell.length_b   1.000
_cell.length_c   1.000
_cell.angle_alpha   90.00
_cell.angle_beta   90.00
_cell.angle_gamma   90.00
#
_symmetry.space_group_name_H-M   'P 1'
#
loop_
_entity.id
_entity.type
_entity.pdbx_description
1 polymer ?
#
loop_
_entity_poly.entity_id
_entity_poly.type
_entity_poly.pdbx_seq_one_letter_code
_entity_poly.pdbx_strand_id
1 'polypeptide(L)'
;MLDDDSSLQERLSTTTNKSDYRCSNARDRSEEHPRQCFGPACVQEARTNSKYCSDECGLELARNRLLQFLPMRMICWQVIPSMADEINLNALDDIKIQIDA
;
A
#
# COMPACT_ATOMS: atom_id res chain seq x y z
N MET A 1 38.89 -23.22 -0.06
CA MET A 1 38.10 -22.30 -0.90
C MET A 1 36.64 -22.58 -0.57
N LEU A 2 36.23 -22.10 0.61
CA LEU A 2 34.87 -22.17 1.12
C LEU A 2 34.59 -20.72 1.50
N ASP A 3 34.07 -19.96 0.55
CA ASP A 3 33.81 -18.54 0.72
C ASP A 3 32.43 -18.36 1.38
N ASP A 4 32.43 -17.48 2.38
CA ASP A 4 31.50 -17.33 3.49
C ASP A 4 30.02 -17.04 3.13
N ASP A 5 29.11 -17.80 3.77
CA ASP A 5 27.64 -17.62 3.80
C ASP A 5 27.20 -16.51 4.78
N SER A 6 27.94 -15.39 4.80
CA SER A 6 27.68 -14.29 5.76
C SER A 6 26.71 -13.23 5.22
N SER A 7 26.41 -13.24 3.92
CA SER A 7 25.66 -12.17 3.27
C SER A 7 24.12 -12.30 3.38
N LEU A 8 23.59 -13.46 3.77
CA LEU A 8 22.13 -13.66 3.84
C LEU A 8 21.48 -13.16 5.14
N GLN A 9 22.25 -12.80 6.18
CA GLN A 9 21.69 -12.29 7.44
C GLN A 9 21.50 -10.76 7.47
N GLU A 10 22.07 -10.01 6.53
CA GLU A 10 22.06 -8.54 6.58
C GLU A 10 20.79 -7.89 5.97
N ARG A 11 19.98 -8.69 5.25
CA ARG A 11 18.72 -8.22 4.66
C ARG A 11 17.54 -8.18 5.65
N LEU A 12 17.69 -8.78 6.84
CA LEU A 12 16.64 -8.76 7.87
C LEU A 12 16.84 -7.67 8.94
N SER A 13 17.98 -6.98 8.94
CA SER A 13 18.39 -6.06 10.01
C SER A 13 18.51 -4.57 9.61
N THR A 14 18.39 -4.22 8.32
CA THR A 14 18.63 -2.83 7.83
C THR A 14 17.38 -2.07 7.34
N THR A 15 16.17 -2.58 7.57
CA THR A 15 14.92 -1.81 7.39
C THR A 15 14.49 -1.07 8.66
N THR A 16 15.44 -0.43 9.35
CA THR A 16 15.13 0.63 10.32
C THR A 16 15.03 2.01 9.67
N ASN A 17 15.10 2.10 8.33
CA ASN A 17 14.81 3.32 7.59
C ASN A 17 13.31 3.61 7.57
N LYS A 18 12.85 4.19 8.69
CA LYS A 18 11.61 4.96 8.84
C LYS A 18 11.66 6.14 7.86
N SER A 19 11.34 5.90 6.59
CA SER A 19 11.10 6.98 5.64
C SER A 19 9.73 7.59 5.91
N ASP A 20 9.74 8.91 5.98
CA ASP A 20 8.65 9.81 6.36
C ASP A 20 7.38 9.63 5.52
N TYR A 21 6.49 8.73 5.94
CA TYR A 21 5.09 8.87 5.60
C TYR A 21 4.56 10.08 6.35
N ARG A 22 4.42 11.21 5.64
CA ARG A 22 3.89 12.48 6.15
C ARG A 22 2.76 12.24 7.14
N CYS A 23 3.09 12.43 8.42
CA CYS A 23 2.12 12.47 9.49
C CYS A 23 1.33 13.77 9.33
N SER A 24 0.14 13.67 8.74
CA SER A 24 -0.87 14.71 8.90
C SER A 24 -1.24 14.73 10.39
N ASN A 25 -0.58 15.62 11.12
CA ASN A 25 -0.76 16.01 12.52
C ASN A 25 0.11 15.29 13.58
N ALA A 26 1.43 15.48 13.50
CA ALA A 26 2.35 15.30 14.63
C ALA A 26 2.39 16.53 15.58
N ARG A 27 1.35 17.37 15.54
CA ARG A 27 1.18 18.55 16.39
C ARG A 27 -0.21 18.55 17.01
N ASP A 28 -0.48 17.58 17.87
CA ASP A 28 -1.40 17.85 18.96
C ASP A 28 -0.75 17.38 20.27
N ARG A 29 -0.03 18.30 20.87
CA ARG A 29 0.67 18.14 22.14
C ARG A 29 -0.25 18.64 23.25
N SER A 30 -1.53 18.25 23.24
CA SER A 30 -2.50 18.37 24.34
C SER A 30 -3.89 18.05 23.79
N GLU A 31 -4.26 16.77 23.68
CA GLU A 31 -5.67 16.42 23.48
C GLU A 31 -6.41 16.70 24.79
N GLU A 32 -6.79 17.95 24.98
CA GLU A 32 -7.68 18.41 26.05
C GLU A 32 -9.10 17.83 25.86
N HIS A 33 -9.38 17.25 24.68
CA HIS A 33 -10.67 16.69 24.31
C HIS A 33 -10.54 15.29 23.71
N PRO A 34 -11.49 14.38 24.01
CA PRO A 34 -11.49 13.03 23.47
C PRO A 34 -11.74 13.03 21.95
N ARG A 35 -10.82 12.47 21.15
CA ARG A 35 -11.02 12.30 19.70
C ARG A 35 -11.98 11.15 19.42
N GLN A 36 -12.89 11.32 18.47
CA GLN A 36 -13.74 10.21 18.02
C GLN A 36 -12.95 9.17 17.21
N CYS A 37 -13.24 7.89 17.44
CA CYS A 37 -12.73 6.78 16.64
C CYS A 37 -13.20 6.84 15.19
N PHE A 38 -12.31 6.53 14.23
CA PHE A 38 -12.62 6.55 12.80
C PHE A 38 -13.24 5.24 12.28
N GLY A 39 -13.56 4.29 13.17
CA GLY A 39 -14.22 3.04 12.81
C GLY A 39 -15.64 3.29 12.24
N PRO A 40 -16.11 2.47 11.29
CA PRO A 40 -17.44 2.63 10.72
C PRO A 40 -18.50 2.56 11.83
N ALA A 41 -19.38 3.57 11.90
CA ALA A 41 -20.41 3.73 12.93
C ALA A 41 -19.88 3.73 14.39
N CYS A 42 -18.58 3.92 14.61
CA CYS A 42 -17.99 3.95 15.94
C CYS A 42 -18.12 5.35 16.55
N VAL A 43 -18.66 5.41 17.77
CA VAL A 43 -18.79 6.64 18.58
C VAL A 43 -17.85 6.66 19.79
N GLN A 44 -17.02 5.62 19.92
CA GLN A 44 -16.04 5.51 21.01
C GLN A 44 -14.88 6.48 20.80
N GLU A 45 -14.19 6.81 21.90
CA GLU A 45 -12.98 7.63 21.85
C GLU A 45 -11.79 6.83 21.28
N ALA A 46 -10.97 7.49 20.46
CA ALA A 46 -9.73 6.94 19.94
C ALA A 46 -8.66 6.88 21.05
N ARG A 47 -7.88 5.79 21.08
CA ARG A 47 -6.78 5.65 22.04
C ARG A 47 -5.71 6.74 21.82
N THR A 48 -4.96 7.05 22.88
CA THR A 48 -3.79 7.93 22.77
C THR A 48 -2.85 7.41 21.69
N ASN A 49 -2.35 8.32 20.84
CA ASN A 49 -1.52 8.00 19.67
C ASN A 49 -2.15 7.05 18.62
N SER A 50 -3.46 6.82 18.67
CA SER A 50 -4.20 6.06 17.68
C SER A 50 -5.37 6.86 17.11
N LYS A 51 -5.86 6.44 15.94
CA LYS A 51 -7.10 6.92 15.33
C LYS A 51 -8.30 6.03 15.69
N TYR A 52 -8.06 4.95 16.42
CA TYR A 52 -9.04 3.90 16.69
C TYR A 52 -9.13 3.57 18.19
N CYS A 53 -10.33 3.25 18.65
CA CYS A 53 -10.58 2.81 20.02
C CYS A 53 -10.04 1.40 20.29
N SER A 54 -9.94 0.56 19.25
CA SER A 54 -9.42 -0.81 19.29
C SER A 54 -8.72 -1.18 17.98
N ASP A 55 -7.98 -2.28 17.97
CA ASP A 55 -7.36 -2.79 16.73
C ASP A 55 -8.44 -3.32 15.79
N GLU A 56 -9.49 -3.93 16.33
CA GLU A 56 -10.66 -4.41 15.59
C GLU A 56 -11.32 -3.29 14.77
N CYS A 57 -11.53 -2.10 15.35
CA CYS A 57 -12.09 -0.96 14.61
C CYS A 57 -11.19 -0.50 13.45
N GLY A 58 -9.87 -0.56 13.62
CA GLY A 58 -8.92 -0.23 12.56
C GLY A 58 -8.87 -1.28 11.46
N LEU A 59 -8.88 -2.55 11.85
CA LEU A 59 -8.87 -3.70 10.94
C LEU A 59 -10.17 -3.77 10.11
N GLU A 60 -11.32 -3.57 10.73
CA GLU A 60 -12.60 -3.61 10.05
C GLU A 60 -12.72 -2.48 9.00
N LEU A 61 -12.25 -1.27 9.33
CA LEU A 61 -12.18 -0.19 8.35
C LEU A 61 -11.24 -0.52 7.18
N ALA A 62 -10.07 -1.10 7.47
CA ALA A 62 -9.10 -1.51 6.46
C ALA A 62 -9.69 -2.60 5.56
N ARG A 63 -10.33 -3.62 6.14
CA ARG A 63 -11.01 -4.70 5.44
C ARG A 63 -12.08 -4.16 4.49
N ASN A 64 -12.95 -3.28 4.98
CA ASN A 64 -14.01 -2.68 4.16
C ASN A 64 -13.45 -1.89 2.98
N ARG A 65 -12.40 -1.08 3.19
CA ARG A 65 -11.72 -0.36 2.10
C ARG A 65 -11.08 -1.31 1.10
N LEU A 66 -10.42 -2.37 1.57
CA LEU A 66 -9.79 -3.36 0.70
C LEU A 66 -10.83 -4.01 -0.21
N LEU A 67 -11.94 -4.50 0.36
CA LEU A 67 -12.99 -5.17 -0.40
C LEU A 67 -13.73 -4.23 -1.36
N GLN A 68 -13.90 -2.96 -1.00
CA GLN A 68 -14.59 -1.99 -1.87
C GLN A 68 -13.70 -1.50 -3.02
N PHE A 69 -12.42 -1.23 -2.77
CA PHE A 69 -11.56 -0.58 -3.76
C PHE A 69 -10.68 -1.55 -4.55
N LEU A 70 -10.20 -2.63 -3.94
CA LEU A 70 -9.23 -3.52 -4.58
C LEU A 70 -9.78 -4.21 -5.84
N PRO A 71 -11.00 -4.78 -5.85
CA PRO A 71 -11.51 -5.48 -7.03
C PRO A 71 -11.61 -4.56 -8.25
N MET A 72 -12.18 -3.37 -8.08
CA MET A 72 -12.33 -2.40 -9.17
C MET A 72 -10.97 -1.94 -9.72
N ARG A 73 -9.97 -1.73 -8.86
CA ARG A 73 -8.63 -1.34 -9.31
C ARG A 73 -7.90 -2.47 -10.02
N MET A 74 -7.99 -3.70 -9.51
CA MET A 74 -7.37 -4.86 -10.16
C MET A 74 -7.94 -5.11 -11.55
N ILE A 75 -9.26 -5.01 -11.71
CA ILE A 75 -9.90 -5.16 -13.03
C ILE A 75 -9.42 -4.05 -13.98
N CYS A 76 -9.42 -2.80 -13.53
CA CYS A 76 -8.95 -1.67 -14.33
C CYS A 76 -7.51 -1.88 -14.85
N TRP A 77 -6.60 -2.37 -14.00
CA TRP A 77 -5.23 -2.70 -14.40
C TRP A 77 -5.12 -3.81 -15.44
N GLN A 78 -6.09 -4.72 -15.52
CA GLN A 78 -6.11 -5.78 -16.52
C GLN A 78 -6.79 -5.35 -17.83
N VAL A 79 -7.70 -4.37 -17.77
CA VAL A 79 -8.52 -3.96 -18.91
C VAL A 79 -7.92 -2.79 -19.67
N ILE A 80 -7.28 -1.85 -18.97
CA ILE A 80 -6.73 -0.65 -19.59
C ILE A 80 -5.23 -0.88 -19.84
N PRO A 81 -4.80 -1.02 -21.10
CA PRO A 81 -3.38 -1.15 -21.40
C PRO A 81 -2.65 0.10 -20.93
N SER A 82 -1.49 -0.09 -20.32
CA SER A 82 -0.60 1.02 -20.04
C SER A 82 0.07 1.50 -21.32
N MET A 83 0.61 2.71 -21.30
CA MET A 83 1.41 3.22 -22.42
C MET A 83 2.61 2.31 -22.75
N ALA A 84 3.17 1.63 -21.75
CA ALA A 84 4.23 0.64 -21.98
C ALA A 84 3.70 -0.61 -22.70
N ASP A 85 2.49 -1.05 -22.37
CA ASP A 85 1.84 -2.17 -23.07
C ASP A 85 1.55 -1.80 -24.53
N GLU A 86 1.06 -0.59 -24.80
CA GLU A 86 0.82 -0.11 -26.16
C GLU A 86 2.10 -0.09 -27.01
N ILE A 87 3.20 0.43 -26.46
CA ILE A 87 4.50 0.45 -27.15
C ILE A 87 4.97 -0.98 -27.46
N ASN A 88 4.85 -1.88 -26.47
CA ASN A 88 5.23 -3.28 -26.66
C ASN A 88 4.36 -3.98 -27.72
N LEU A 89 3.04 -3.72 -27.72
CA LEU A 89 2.12 -4.29 -28.70
C LEU A 89 2.46 -3.83 -30.11
N ASN A 90 2.72 -2.53 -30.31
CA ASN A 90 3.13 -2.00 -31.62
C ASN A 90 4.44 -2.63 -32.10
N ALA A 91 5.44 -2.75 -31.22
CA ALA A 91 6.71 -3.40 -31.58
C ALA A 91 6.52 -4.88 -31.95
N LEU A 92 5.62 -5.59 -31.26
CA LEU A 92 5.27 -6.97 -31.61
C LEU A 92 4.55 -7.06 -32.96
N ASP A 93 3.68 -6.11 -33.29
CA ASP A 93 2.98 -6.09 -34.57
C ASP A 93 3.92 -5.79 -35.74
N ASP A 94 4.90 -4.90 -35.56
CA ASP A 94 5.96 -4.66 -36.56
C ASP A 94 6.75 -5.96 -36.87
N ILE A 95 7.10 -6.73 -35.82
CA ILE A 95 7.81 -8.01 -35.97
C ILE A 95 6.95 -9.02 -36.74
N LYS A 96 5.64 -9.10 -36.45
CA LYS A 96 4.74 -10.02 -37.18
C LYS A 96 4.68 -9.69 -38.67
N ILE A 97 4.54 -8.41 -39.00
CA ILE A 97 4.52 -7.95 -40.39
C ILE A 97 5.83 -8.34 -41.11
N GLN A 98 6.98 -8.24 -40.42
CA GLN A 98 8.27 -8.64 -40.99
C GLN A 98 8.39 -10.15 -41.25
N ILE A 99 7.73 -10.99 -40.45
CA ILE A 99 7.76 -12.45 -40.60
C ILE A 99 6.81 -12.91 -41.72
N ASP A 100 5.66 -12.25 -41.85
CA ASP A 100 4.61 -12.63 -42.79
C ASP A 100 4.78 -12.02 -44.21
N ALA A 101 5.81 -11.19 -44.43
CA ALA A 101 6.17 -10.56 -45.70
C ALA A 101 7.25 -11.34 -46.48
#